data_AF-A0A945EUZ4-F1
#
_entry.id   AF-A0A945EUZ4-F1
#
_cell.length_a   1.000
_cell.length_b   1.000
_cell.length_c   1.000
_cell.angle_alpha   90.00
_cell.angle_beta   90.00
_cell.angle_gamma   90.00
#
_symmetry.space_group_name_H-M   'P 1'
#
loop_
_entity.id
_entity.type
_entity.pdbx_description
1 polymer ?
#
loop_
_entity_poly.entity_id
_entity_poly.type
_entity_poly.pdbx_seq_one_letter_code
_entity_poly.pdbx_strand_id
1 'polypeptide(L)'
;MILFFQENNPLLEEAVSQEKTLSIYRLIMDGGLGGQIIIGILFVLLGVTLYIYFERFFAIQSASRIDENFMNQIKDDISNGKI
;
A
#
# COMPACT_ATOMS: atom_id res chain seq x y z
N MET A 1 46.22 -34.99 -40.80
CA MET A 1 44.76 -35.02 -40.65
C MET A 1 44.41 -34.35 -39.32
N ILE A 2 44.50 -33.02 -39.27
CA ILE A 2 44.30 -32.18 -38.07
C ILE A 2 43.27 -31.10 -38.45
N LEU A 3 42.08 -31.48 -38.93
CA LEU A 3 41.09 -30.52 -39.43
C LEU A 3 39.62 -30.97 -39.26
N PHE A 4 39.24 -31.72 -38.21
CA PHE A 4 37.83 -32.15 -38.05
C PHE A 4 37.26 -32.13 -36.62
N PHE A 5 37.86 -31.39 -35.67
CA PHE A 5 37.32 -31.32 -34.30
C PHE A 5 37.13 -29.91 -33.74
N GLN A 6 36.90 -28.92 -34.61
CA GLN A 6 36.46 -27.61 -34.15
C GLN A 6 35.22 -27.16 -34.90
N GLU A 7 34.07 -27.73 -34.52
CA GLU A 7 32.78 -27.07 -34.66
C GLU A 7 32.10 -27.09 -33.30
N ASN A 8 32.79 -26.45 -32.35
CA ASN A 8 32.23 -26.11 -31.06
C ASN A 8 31.43 -24.82 -31.23
N ASN A 9 30.13 -24.95 -30.96
CA ASN A 9 29.30 -23.97 -30.28
C ASN A 9 28.56 -22.94 -31.17
N PRO A 10 27.24 -23.09 -31.38
CA PRO A 10 26.39 -21.97 -31.76
C PRO A 10 26.19 -21.06 -30.52
N LEU A 11 27.26 -20.40 -30.04
CA LEU A 11 27.17 -19.33 -29.06
C LEU A 11 27.36 -17.98 -29.74
N LEU A 12 26.30 -17.60 -30.42
CA LEU A 12 26.00 -16.23 -30.74
C LEU A 12 24.48 -16.17 -30.91
N GLU A 13 23.80 -16.66 -29.86
CA GLU A 13 22.48 -16.17 -29.51
C GLU A 13 22.59 -14.65 -29.47
N GLU A 14 21.80 -14.04 -30.33
CA GLU A 14 21.56 -12.62 -30.41
C GLU A 14 21.43 -12.07 -28.99
N ALA A 15 22.41 -11.28 -28.56
CA ALA A 15 22.27 -10.41 -27.42
C ALA A 15 21.31 -9.29 -27.80
N VAL A 16 20.03 -9.64 -27.99
CA VAL A 16 18.93 -8.71 -27.94
C VAL A 16 18.95 -8.18 -26.51
N SER A 17 19.65 -7.06 -26.34
CA SER A 17 19.52 -6.19 -25.19
C SER A 17 18.08 -5.69 -25.16
N GLN A 18 17.15 -6.55 -24.76
CA GLN A 18 15.86 -6.13 -24.24
C GLN A 18 16.22 -5.21 -23.08
N GLU A 19 16.00 -3.92 -23.26
CA GLU A 19 15.98 -2.97 -22.15
C GLU A 19 14.98 -3.55 -21.15
N LYS A 20 15.49 -4.21 -20.11
CA LYS A 20 14.69 -4.76 -19.03
C LYS A 20 14.12 -3.54 -18.32
N THR A 21 12.98 -3.05 -18.79
CA THR A 21 12.08 -2.22 -17.99
C THR A 21 11.72 -3.10 -16.80
N LEU A 22 12.49 -2.96 -15.73
CA LEU A 22 12.29 -3.71 -14.51
C LEU A 22 10.91 -3.31 -14.02
N SER A 23 9.94 -4.19 -14.26
CA SER A 23 8.63 -4.08 -13.64
C SER A 23 8.83 -4.08 -12.13
N ILE A 24 8.14 -3.19 -11.42
CA ILE A 24 8.20 -3.09 -9.94
C ILE A 24 8.00 -4.47 -9.31
N TYR A 25 7.12 -5.29 -9.88
CA TYR A 25 6.91 -6.66 -9.44
C TYR A 25 8.17 -7.52 -9.55
N ARG A 26 8.90 -7.45 -10.67
CA ARG A 26 10.17 -8.17 -10.85
C ARG A 26 11.24 -7.65 -9.89
N LEU A 27 11.29 -6.34 -9.64
CA LEU A 27 12.23 -5.75 -8.66
C LEU A 27 12.02 -6.30 -7.25
N ILE A 28 10.75 -6.48 -6.84
CA ILE A 28 10.40 -7.05 -5.54
C ILE A 28 10.78 -8.53 -5.47
N MET A 29 10.51 -9.30 -6.53
CA MET A 29 10.83 -10.73 -6.59
C MET A 29 12.34 -11.00 -6.68
N ASP A 30 13.06 -10.17 -7.43
CA ASP A 30 14.51 -10.26 -7.62
C ASP A 30 15.30 -9.62 -6.45
N GLY A 31 14.63 -8.88 -5.56
CA GLY A 31 15.23 -8.18 -4.42
C GLY A 31 15.75 -9.07 -3.28
N GLY A 32 15.65 -10.40 -3.44
CA GLY A 32 16.14 -11.39 -2.48
C GLY A 32 15.41 -11.37 -1.13
N LEU A 33 15.90 -12.18 -0.18
CA LEU A 33 15.26 -12.34 1.13
C LEU A 33 15.17 -11.01 1.91
N GLY A 34 16.20 -10.15 1.81
CA GLY A 34 16.20 -8.85 2.47
C GLY A 34 15.10 -7.92 1.95
N GLY A 35 14.91 -7.83 0.63
CA GLY A 35 13.87 -7.01 0.02
C GLY A 35 12.46 -7.50 0.40
N GLN A 36 12.24 -8.81 0.38
CA GLN A 36 10.97 -9.41 0.80
C GLN A 36 10.63 -9.12 2.26
N ILE A 37 11.61 -9.20 3.18
CA ILE A 37 11.41 -8.91 4.61
C ILE A 37 11.03 -7.43 4.80
N ILE A 38 11.77 -6.51 4.16
CA ILE A 38 11.49 -5.06 4.28
C ILE A 38 10.08 -4.75 3.78
N ILE A 39 9.70 -5.28 2.62
CA ILE A 39 8.37 -5.06 2.02
C ILE A 39 7.28 -5.68 2.90
N GLY A 40 7.52 -6.86 3.47
CA GLY A 40 6.60 -7.49 4.43
C GLY A 40 6.37 -6.63 5.67
N ILE A 41 7.45 -6.09 6.26
CA ILE A 41 7.36 -5.19 7.42
C ILE A 41 6.59 -3.91 7.05
N LEU A 42 6.90 -3.30 5.91
CA LEU A 42 6.21 -2.11 5.42
C LEU A 42 4.71 -2.37 5.20
N PHE A 43 4.35 -3.55 4.68
CA PHE A 43 2.96 -3.93 4.47
C PHE A 43 2.20 -4.10 5.80
N VAL A 44 2.83 -4.70 6.81
CA VAL A 44 2.26 -4.83 8.15
C VAL A 44 2.10 -3.44 8.79
N LEU A 45 3.11 -2.58 8.72
CA LEU A 45 3.05 -1.22 9.23
C LEU A 45 1.96 -0.39 8.55
N LEU A 46 1.77 -0.57 7.24
CA LEU A 46 0.68 0.04 6.50
C LEU A 46 -0.68 -0.42 7.03
N GLY A 47 -0.85 -1.72 7.28
CA GLY A 47 -2.07 -2.28 7.87
C GLY A 47 -2.38 -1.70 9.26
N VAL A 48 -1.38 -1.62 10.14
CA VAL A 48 -1.51 -1.00 11.46
C VAL A 48 -1.89 0.48 11.35
N THR A 49 -1.26 1.20 10.43
CA THR A 49 -1.55 2.62 10.19
C THR A 49 -2.98 2.83 9.72
N LEU A 50 -3.45 2.02 8.77
CA LEU A 50 -4.83 2.08 8.29
C LEU A 50 -5.82 1.76 9.40
N TYR A 51 -5.52 0.76 10.24
CA TYR A 51 -6.37 0.41 11.39
C TYR A 51 -6.56 1.60 12.34
N ILE A 52 -5.46 2.22 12.79
CA ILE A 52 -5.51 3.38 13.69
C ILE A 52 -6.21 4.57 13.02
N TYR A 53 -5.97 4.78 11.72
CA TYR A 53 -6.58 5.86 10.96
C TYR A 53 -8.11 5.74 10.93
N PHE A 54 -8.63 4.56 10.58
CA PHE A 54 -10.07 4.33 10.54
C PHE A 54 -10.70 4.45 11.94
N GLU A 55 -10.09 3.87 12.98
CA GLU A 55 -10.58 3.98 14.36
C GLU A 55 -10.80 5.44 14.77
N ARG A 56 -9.77 6.28 14.58
CA ARG A 56 -9.85 7.72 14.89
C ARG A 56 -10.84 8.45 14.00
N PHE A 57 -10.89 8.11 12.71
CA PHE A 57 -11.83 8.73 11.78
C PHE A 57 -13.29 8.52 12.23
N PHE A 58 -13.66 7.30 12.62
CA PHE A 58 -15.01 7.02 13.13
C PHE A 58 -15.30 7.73 14.45
N ALA A 59 -14.35 7.77 15.38
CA ALA A 59 -14.53 8.48 16.66
C ALA A 59 -14.80 9.98 16.46
N ILE A 60 -14.03 10.63 15.59
CA ILE A 60 -14.20 12.04 15.24
C ILE A 60 -15.51 12.24 14.49
N GLN A 61 -15.83 11.35 13.54
CA GLN A 61 -17.05 11.42 12.74
C GLN A 61 -18.31 11.34 13.61
N SER A 62 -18.30 10.53 14.67
CA SER A 62 -19.42 10.43 15.62
C SER A 62 -19.53 11.67 16.50
N ALA A 63 -18.42 12.23 16.98
CA ALA A 63 -18.44 13.45 17.80
C ALA A 63 -18.81 14.72 17.00
N SER A 64 -18.55 14.71 15.68
CA SER A 64 -18.83 15.84 14.78
C SER A 64 -20.32 16.00 14.43
N ARG A 65 -21.14 14.97 14.64
CA ARG A 65 -22.59 15.06 14.41
C ARG A 65 -23.25 15.82 15.56
N ILE A 66 -23.22 17.15 15.48
CA ILE A 66 -24.08 18.02 16.29
C ILE A 66 -25.50 17.88 15.74
N ASP A 67 -26.43 17.44 16.59
CA ASP A 67 -27.84 17.25 16.23
C ASP A 67 -28.43 18.60 15.77
N GLU A 68 -29.02 18.64 14.57
CA GLU A 68 -29.63 19.85 14.00
C GLU A 68 -30.79 20.37 14.87
N ASN A 69 -31.45 19.48 15.63
CA ASN A 69 -32.50 19.84 16.58
C ASN A 69 -31.97 20.27 17.95
N PHE A 70 -30.67 20.25 18.19
CA PHE A 70 -30.09 20.70 19.46
C PHE A 70 -30.48 22.14 19.79
N MET A 71 -30.52 23.02 18.78
CA MET A 71 -30.92 24.42 18.99
C MET A 71 -32.41 24.58 19.27
N ASN A 72 -33.25 23.74 18.64
CA ASN A 72 -34.69 23.71 18.91
C ASN A 72 -34.97 23.19 20.32
N GLN A 73 -34.25 22.15 20.76
CA GLN A 73 -34.35 21.58 22.11
C GLN A 73 -33.92 22.59 23.18
N ILE A 74 -32.79 23.30 23.00
CA ILE A 74 -32.37 24.36 23.94
C ILE A 74 -33.42 25.48 24.01
N LYS A 75 -33.94 25.92 22.87
CA LYS A 75 -34.95 26.97 22.82
C LYS A 75 -36.22 26.54 23.54
N ASP A 76 -36.66 25.30 23.37
CA ASP A 76 -37.82 24.74 24.05
C ASP A 76 -37.58 24.58 25.56
N ASP A 77 -36.41 24.12 26.01
CA ASP A 77 -36.10 23.97 27.44
C ASP A 77 -36.05 25.33 28.17
N ILE A 78 -35.52 26.37 27.51
CA ILE A 78 -35.55 27.76 28.02
C ILE A 78 -36.97 28.32 27.99
N SER A 79 -37.72 28.10 26.90
CA SER A 79 -39.08 28.63 26.75
C SER A 79 -40.10 27.97 27.69
N ASN A 80 -39.90 26.68 28.00
CA ASN A 80 -40.71 25.92 28.94
C ASN A 80 -40.25 26.07 30.41
N GLY A 81 -39.22 26.89 30.68
CA GLY A 81 -38.76 27.20 32.04
C GLY A 81 -38.22 26.00 32.80
N LYS A 82 -37.64 25.03 32.10
CA LYS A 82 -37.08 23.81 32.70
C LYS A 82 -35.67 24.00 33.26
N ILE A 83 -35.18 25.24 33.26
CA ILE A 83 -33.90 25.73 33.79
C ILE A 83 -34.17 27.03 34.56
#